data_AF-A0A7G9WFV0-F1
#
_entry.id   AF-A0A7G9WFV0-F1
#
_cell.length_a   1.000
_cell.length_b   1.000
_cell.length_c   1.000
_cell.angle_alpha   90.00
_cell.angle_beta   90.00
_cell.angle_gamma   90.00
#
_symmetry.space_group_name_H-M   'P 1'
#
loop_
_entity.id
_entity.type
_entity.pdbx_description
1 polymer ?
#
loop_
_entity_poly.entity_id
_entity_poly.type
_entity_poly.pdbx_seq_one_letter_code
_entity_poly.pdbx_strand_id
1 'polypeptide(L)'
;MKLHCKRKEAPLQLTEPERYVTITGFQHYYGAQPFKIGQLIRCCKQPDNPYDADAICCSLPPIGTVGYLANSPQTVAGGTMSAGHIYDHVPRRFYVRVCFTSFTKIICKVAPGTLAELNREMQEQLAKNDSWDCE
;
A
#
# COMPACT_ATOMS: atom_id res chain seq x y z
N MET A 1 8.87 52.83 -14.66
CA MET A 1 7.79 52.29 -13.81
C MET A 1 8.04 50.80 -13.61
N LYS A 2 8.55 50.37 -12.44
CA LYS A 2 8.89 48.96 -12.16
C LYS A 2 7.65 48.26 -11.57
N LEU A 3 6.99 47.43 -12.37
CA LEU A 3 5.93 46.52 -11.94
C LEU A 3 6.51 45.50 -10.96
N HIS A 4 6.16 45.64 -9.69
CA HIS A 4 6.42 44.62 -8.67
C HIS A 4 5.38 43.50 -8.83
N CYS A 5 5.74 42.44 -9.55
CA CYS A 5 4.98 41.20 -9.56
C CYS A 5 5.28 40.44 -8.27
N LYS A 6 4.46 40.64 -7.23
CA LYS A 6 4.48 39.79 -6.03
C LYS A 6 3.86 38.44 -6.39
N ARG A 7 4.68 37.49 -6.85
CA ARG A 7 4.30 36.08 -6.87
C ARG A 7 4.18 35.63 -5.41
N LYS A 8 2.96 35.36 -4.96
CA LYS A 8 2.71 34.64 -3.71
C LYS A 8 3.13 33.20 -3.96
N GLU A 9 4.31 32.83 -3.49
CA GLU A 9 4.72 31.43 -3.43
C GLU A 9 3.87 30.77 -2.33
N ALA A 10 2.89 29.98 -2.74
CA ALA A 10 2.23 29.05 -1.84
C ALA A 10 3.28 28.02 -1.41
N PRO A 11 3.42 27.70 -0.11
CA PRO A 11 4.35 26.69 0.31
C PRO A 11 3.87 25.35 -0.26
N LEU A 12 4.59 24.83 -1.26
CA LEU A 12 4.54 23.44 -1.64
C LEU A 12 5.01 22.67 -0.40
N GLN A 13 4.06 22.23 0.42
CA GLN A 13 4.31 21.23 1.44
C GLN A 13 4.81 20.01 0.68
N LEU A 14 6.13 19.78 0.71
CA LEU A 14 6.76 18.57 0.19
C LEU A 14 6.20 17.42 1.03
N THR A 15 5.06 16.88 0.62
CA THR A 15 4.57 15.60 1.11
C THR A 15 5.66 14.59 0.81
N GLU A 16 6.01 13.76 1.79
CA GLU A 16 6.95 12.64 1.65
C GLU A 16 6.87 12.03 0.24
N PRO A 17 8.00 11.70 -0.40
CA PRO A 17 8.01 11.20 -1.78
C PRO A 17 7.00 10.07 -1.90
N GLU A 18 6.09 10.16 -2.88
CA GLU A 18 5.03 9.17 -3.03
C GLU A 18 5.64 7.81 -3.37
N ARG A 19 5.64 6.89 -2.40
CA ARG A 19 6.18 5.54 -2.59
C ARG A 19 5.05 4.63 -3.04
N TYR A 20 5.22 4.06 -4.23
CA TYR A 20 4.33 3.04 -4.76
C TYR A 20 5.00 1.68 -4.65
N VAL A 21 4.22 0.66 -4.34
CA VAL A 21 4.67 -0.73 -4.24
C VAL A 21 3.72 -1.63 -5.04
N THR A 22 4.24 -2.78 -5.46
CA THR A 22 3.43 -3.78 -6.15
C THR A 22 3.20 -4.98 -5.24
N ILE A 23 1.95 -5.42 -5.11
CA ILE A 23 1.59 -6.68 -4.47
C ILE A 23 1.40 -7.75 -5.55
N THR A 24 2.01 -8.92 -5.31
CA THR A 24 1.91 -10.12 -6.15
C THR A 24 1.62 -11.35 -5.29
N GLY A 25 1.46 -12.51 -5.94
CA GLY A 25 1.15 -13.77 -5.26
C GLY A 25 -0.29 -13.89 -4.76
N PHE A 26 -1.14 -12.88 -4.97
CA PHE A 26 -2.55 -12.88 -4.55
C PHE A 26 -3.42 -13.94 -5.26
N GLN A 27 -2.98 -14.43 -6.42
CA GLN A 27 -3.66 -15.49 -7.17
C GLN A 27 -3.67 -16.84 -6.44
N HIS A 28 -2.72 -17.08 -5.52
CA HIS A 28 -2.68 -18.29 -4.69
C HIS A 28 -3.61 -18.22 -3.47
N TYR A 29 -4.25 -17.07 -3.25
CA TYR A 29 -5.14 -16.81 -2.12
C TYR A 29 -6.57 -16.60 -2.62
N TYR A 30 -7.09 -15.37 -2.51
CA TYR A 30 -8.45 -15.00 -2.86
C TYR A 30 -8.54 -14.22 -4.19
N GLY A 31 -7.46 -14.22 -4.96
CA GLY A 31 -7.38 -13.45 -6.20
C GLY A 31 -7.44 -11.94 -5.96
N ALA A 32 -7.97 -11.20 -6.94
CA ALA A 32 -8.12 -9.74 -6.86
C ALA A 32 -9.41 -9.30 -6.15
N GLN A 33 -10.33 -10.22 -5.81
CA GLN A 33 -11.60 -9.91 -5.17
C GLN A 33 -11.51 -9.11 -3.86
N PRO A 34 -10.56 -9.37 -2.93
CA PRO A 34 -10.50 -8.63 -1.68
C PRO A 34 -9.81 -7.27 -1.81
N PHE A 35 -9.31 -6.92 -3.00
CA PHE A 35 -8.61 -5.66 -3.24
C PHE A 35 -9.58 -4.66 -3.88
N LYS A 36 -10.19 -3.79 -3.07
CA LYS A 36 -10.97 -2.65 -3.59
C LYS A 36 -10.07 -1.42 -3.70
N ILE A 37 -10.27 -0.62 -4.75
CA ILE A 37 -9.56 0.65 -4.93
C ILE A 37 -9.87 1.56 -3.72
N GLY A 38 -8.83 2.18 -3.15
CA GLY A 38 -8.93 3.03 -1.96
C GLY A 38 -8.83 2.30 -0.62
N GLN A 39 -8.86 0.96 -0.61
CA GLN A 39 -8.78 0.16 0.61
C GLN A 39 -7.37 0.15 1.21
N LEU A 40 -7.30 0.13 2.55
CA LEU A 40 -6.05 -0.04 3.28
C LEU A 40 -5.74 -1.52 3.51
N ILE A 41 -4.47 -1.86 3.32
CA ILE A 41 -3.92 -3.21 3.52
C ILE A 41 -2.77 -3.10 4.52
N ARG A 42 -2.72 -4.06 5.44
CA ARG A 42 -1.67 -4.13 6.46
C ARG A 42 -0.47 -4.90 5.92
N CYS A 43 0.68 -4.27 5.88
CA CYS A 43 1.95 -4.88 5.49
C CYS A 43 2.83 -5.13 6.72
N CYS A 44 3.47 -6.28 6.77
CA CYS A 44 4.44 -6.63 7.81
C CYS A 44 5.70 -7.28 7.22
N LYS A 45 6.86 -6.84 7.71
CA LYS A 45 8.15 -7.48 7.39
C LYS A 45 8.22 -8.86 8.05
N GLN A 46 8.69 -9.86 7.31
CA GLN A 46 8.93 -11.22 7.77
C GLN A 46 10.42 -11.59 7.58
N PRO A 47 11.31 -11.10 8.45
CA PRO A 47 12.74 -11.42 8.37
C PRO A 47 13.05 -12.91 8.62
N ASP A 48 12.14 -13.61 9.30
CA ASP A 48 12.29 -15.04 9.64
C ASP A 48 11.85 -15.97 8.49
N ASN A 49 11.55 -15.44 7.31
CA ASN A 49 11.11 -16.22 6.17
C ASN A 49 12.30 -17.00 5.55
N PRO A 50 12.21 -18.33 5.37
CA PRO A 50 13.34 -19.16 4.97
C PRO A 50 13.80 -18.96 3.51
N TYR A 51 13.01 -18.25 2.69
CA TYR A 51 13.30 -18.04 1.27
C TYR A 51 13.89 -16.67 0.95
N ASP A 52 13.39 -15.63 1.61
CA ASP A 52 13.73 -14.23 1.35
C ASP A 52 13.64 -13.44 2.65
N ALA A 53 14.75 -12.85 3.08
CA ALA A 53 14.86 -12.05 4.30
C ALA A 53 14.16 -10.68 4.15
N ASP A 54 13.96 -10.22 2.92
CA ASP A 54 13.28 -8.95 2.59
C ASP A 54 11.79 -9.17 2.33
N ALA A 55 11.26 -10.34 2.68
CA ALA A 55 9.86 -10.67 2.48
C ALA A 55 8.96 -9.73 3.28
N ILE A 56 8.04 -9.07 2.58
CA ILE A 56 6.99 -8.24 3.17
C ILE A 56 5.63 -8.86 2.84
N CYS A 57 4.96 -9.35 3.87
CA CYS A 57 3.64 -9.96 3.78
C CYS A 57 2.54 -8.89 3.83
N CYS A 58 1.59 -8.99 2.91
CA CYS A 58 0.38 -8.17 2.87
C CYS A 58 -0.79 -8.98 3.46
N SER A 59 -1.47 -8.42 4.44
CA SER A 59 -2.56 -9.07 5.16
C SER A 59 -3.76 -8.14 5.34
N LEU A 60 -4.95 -8.74 5.34
CA LEU A 60 -6.20 -8.11 5.75
C LEU A 60 -6.68 -8.81 7.03
N PRO A 61 -7.00 -8.10 8.12
CA PRO A 61 -7.53 -8.69 9.35
C PRO A 61 -8.67 -9.71 9.18
N PRO A 62 -9.68 -9.51 8.29
CA PRO A 62 -10.77 -10.47 8.14
C PRO A 62 -10.39 -11.78 7.43
N ILE A 63 -9.37 -11.75 6.58
CA ILE A 63 -9.07 -12.85 5.64
C ILE A 63 -7.74 -13.53 5.99
N GLY A 64 -6.77 -12.77 6.49
CA GLY A 64 -5.40 -13.20 6.69
C GLY A 64 -4.47 -12.69 5.60
N THR A 65 -3.49 -13.51 5.20
CA THR A 65 -2.52 -13.15 4.16
C THR A 65 -3.19 -13.11 2.79
N VAL A 66 -3.00 -12.00 2.08
CA VAL A 66 -3.58 -11.78 0.75
C VAL A 66 -2.53 -11.74 -0.35
N GLY A 67 -1.25 -11.60 0.00
CA GLY A 67 -0.15 -11.60 -0.96
C GLY A 67 1.15 -11.10 -0.34
N TYR A 68 2.14 -10.85 -1.20
CA TYR A 68 3.46 -10.35 -0.81
C TYR A 68 3.86 -9.17 -1.70
N LEU A 69 4.78 -8.34 -1.21
CA LEU A 69 5.39 -7.33 -2.06
C LEU A 69 6.30 -7.97 -3.12
N ALA A 70 6.23 -7.45 -4.33
CA ALA A 70 7.06 -7.87 -5.44
C ALA A 70 8.52 -7.50 -5.20
N ASN A 71 9.42 -8.48 -5.24
CA ASN A 71 10.86 -8.23 -5.12
C ASN A 71 11.56 -8.16 -6.49
N SER A 72 11.14 -9.00 -7.44
CA SER A 72 11.83 -9.15 -8.72
C SER A 72 11.36 -8.13 -9.79
N PRO A 73 12.26 -7.62 -10.67
CA PRO A 73 11.91 -6.65 -11.72
C PRO A 73 10.77 -7.08 -12.65
N GLN A 74 10.61 -8.39 -12.88
CA GLN A 74 9.53 -8.95 -13.71
C GLN A 74 8.14 -8.84 -13.04
N THR A 75 8.15 -8.85 -11.70
CA THR A 75 6.95 -8.82 -10.86
C THR A 75 6.57 -7.42 -10.41
N VAL A 76 7.55 -6.52 -10.33
CA VAL A 76 7.37 -5.11 -9.98
C VAL A 76 6.73 -4.38 -11.16
N ALA A 77 5.68 -3.60 -10.92
CA ALA A 77 5.11 -2.72 -11.94
C ALA A 77 6.05 -1.53 -12.18
N GLY A 78 6.15 -1.08 -13.44
CA GLY A 78 6.94 0.10 -13.78
C GLY A 78 6.51 1.33 -12.97
N GLY A 79 7.48 2.06 -12.42
CA GLY A 79 7.23 3.21 -11.54
C GLY A 79 6.94 2.87 -10.08
N THR A 80 7.05 1.60 -9.67
CA THR A 80 6.90 1.17 -8.27
C THR A 80 8.23 0.64 -7.70
N MET A 81 8.35 0.62 -6.37
CA MET A 81 9.51 0.11 -5.65
C MET A 81 9.36 -1.40 -5.36
N SER A 82 10.48 -2.12 -5.40
CA SER A 82 10.54 -3.52 -4.97
C SER A 82 10.52 -3.64 -3.44
N ALA A 83 10.21 -4.85 -2.95
CA ALA A 83 10.25 -5.19 -1.54
C ALA A 83 11.59 -4.84 -0.87
N GLY A 84 12.72 -5.22 -1.50
CA GLY A 84 14.06 -4.87 -1.00
C GLY A 84 14.30 -3.35 -0.95
N HIS A 85 13.93 -2.59 -1.99
CA HIS A 85 14.12 -1.14 -1.99
C HIS A 85 13.28 -0.42 -0.93
N ILE A 86 12.03 -0.86 -0.72
CA ILE A 86 11.17 -0.22 0.27
C ILE A 86 11.53 -0.66 1.70
N TYR A 87 12.22 -1.78 1.86
CA TYR A 87 12.51 -2.40 3.15
C TYR A 87 13.13 -1.41 4.13
N ASP A 88 14.19 -0.70 3.76
CA ASP A 88 14.88 0.24 4.66
C ASP A 88 14.09 1.52 4.95
N HIS A 89 13.12 1.86 4.10
CA HIS A 89 12.35 3.10 4.19
C HIS A 89 11.04 2.97 4.99
N VAL A 90 10.62 1.74 5.31
CA VAL A 90 9.35 1.50 6.03
C VAL A 90 9.59 0.80 7.37
N PRO A 91 8.74 1.08 8.38
CA PRO A 91 8.78 0.37 9.65
C PRO A 91 8.38 -1.11 9.49
N ARG A 92 8.55 -1.90 10.56
CA ARG A 92 8.19 -3.34 10.57
C ARG A 92 6.72 -3.60 10.20
N ARG A 93 5.82 -2.68 10.57
CA ARG A 93 4.39 -2.73 10.25
C ARG A 93 3.98 -1.40 9.66
N PHE A 94 3.37 -1.42 8.49
CA PHE A 94 2.90 -0.23 7.79
C PHE A 94 1.63 -0.56 7.00
N TYR A 95 0.98 0.46 6.46
CA TYR A 95 -0.20 0.28 5.62
C TYR A 95 0.04 0.80 4.22
N VAL A 96 -0.64 0.17 3.27
CA VAL A 96 -0.66 0.58 1.87
C VAL A 96 -2.10 0.74 1.43
N ARG A 97 -2.38 1.75 0.62
CA ARG A 97 -3.68 2.00 0.01
C ARG A 97 -3.67 1.48 -1.43
N VAL A 98 -4.69 0.72 -1.81
CA VAL A 98 -4.83 0.21 -3.18
C VAL A 98 -5.16 1.36 -4.12
N CYS A 99 -4.37 1.51 -5.19
CA CYS A 99 -4.61 2.51 -6.23
C CYS A 99 -5.17 1.86 -7.49
N PHE A 100 -4.53 0.78 -7.95
CA PHE A 100 -4.92 0.09 -9.18
C PHE A 100 -4.85 -1.42 -8.99
N THR A 101 -5.83 -2.12 -9.56
CA THR A 101 -5.91 -3.57 -9.57
C THR A 101 -5.84 -4.06 -11.00
N SER A 102 -4.89 -4.93 -11.32
CA SER A 102 -4.79 -5.63 -12.59
C SER A 102 -4.88 -7.14 -12.36
N PHE A 103 -5.03 -7.92 -13.43
CA PHE A 103 -5.13 -9.39 -13.34
C PHE A 103 -3.88 -10.05 -12.71
N THR A 104 -2.71 -9.43 -12.87
CA THR A 104 -1.42 -10.00 -12.42
C THR A 104 -0.75 -9.20 -11.30
N LYS A 105 -1.14 -7.94 -11.11
CA LYS A 105 -0.43 -6.99 -10.23
C LYS A 105 -1.42 -6.06 -9.56
N ILE A 106 -1.20 -5.77 -8.28
CA ILE A 106 -1.93 -4.72 -7.56
C ILE A 106 -0.93 -3.62 -7.23
N ILE A 107 -1.23 -2.40 -7.65
CA ILE A 107 -0.40 -1.22 -7.37
C ILE A 107 -0.99 -0.51 -6.17
N CYS A 108 -0.17 -0.31 -5.16
CA CYS A 108 -0.55 0.34 -3.92
C CYS A 108 0.38 1.52 -3.62
N LYS A 109 -0.16 2.53 -2.95
CA LYS A 109 0.60 3.65 -2.41
C LYS A 109 0.83 3.43 -0.92
N VAL A 110 2.03 3.70 -0.43
CA VAL A 110 2.30 3.68 1.01
C VAL A 110 1.50 4.79 1.69
N ALA A 111 0.70 4.43 2.69
CA ALA A 111 -0.16 5.38 3.37
C ALA A 111 0.67 6.25 4.33
N PRO A 112 0.66 7.59 4.18
CA PRO A 112 1.28 8.48 5.15
C PRO A 112 0.37 8.58 6.38
N GLY A 113 0.94 8.44 7.58
CA GLY A 113 0.20 8.58 8.84
C GLY A 113 0.72 7.69 9.96
N THR A 114 0.14 7.86 11.14
CA THR A 114 0.50 7.06 12.32
C THR A 114 -0.19 5.69 12.26
N LEU A 115 0.47 4.65 12.78
CA LEU A 115 -0.09 3.29 12.83
C LEU A 115 -1.48 3.25 13.51
N ALA A 116 -1.72 4.08 14.54
CA ALA A 116 -2.99 4.12 15.26
C ALA A 116 -4.14 4.68 14.40
N GLU A 117 -3.88 5.73 13.63
CA GLU A 117 -4.87 6.38 12.75
C GLU A 117 -5.25 5.43 11.61
N LEU A 118 -4.24 4.82 10.98
CA LEU A 118 -4.44 3.86 9.89
C LEU A 118 -5.14 2.58 10.37
N ASN A 119 -4.88 2.15 11.60
CA ASN A 119 -5.65 1.05 12.21
C ASN A 119 -7.13 1.41 12.38
N ARG A 120 -7.43 2.61 12.90
CA ARG A 120 -8.82 3.05 13.05
C ARG A 120 -9.52 3.13 11.70
N GLU A 121 -8.87 3.72 10.70
CA GLU A 121 -9.42 3.80 9.34
C GLU A 121 -9.66 2.39 8.76
N MET A 122 -8.71 1.47 8.95
CA MET A 122 -8.88 0.08 8.53
C MET A 122 -10.10 -0.59 9.20
N GLN A 123 -10.31 -0.37 10.50
CA GLN A 123 -11.48 -0.92 11.20
C GLN A 123 -12.79 -0.32 10.69
N GLU A 124 -12.82 0.99 10.39
CA GLU A 124 -13.98 1.65 9.80
C GLU A 124 -14.28 1.11 8.39
N GLN A 125 -13.25 0.84 7.59
CA GLN A 125 -13.41 0.21 6.27
C GLN A 125 -14.01 -1.19 6.38
N LEU A 126 -13.60 -1.97 7.39
CA LEU A 126 -14.15 -3.30 7.65
C LEU A 126 -15.63 -3.21 8.07
N ALA A 127 -15.96 -2.31 8.99
CA ALA A 127 -17.34 -2.11 9.45
C ALA A 127 -18.30 -1.72 8.32
N LYS A 128 -17.83 -0.97 7.31
CA LYS A 128 -18.65 -0.60 6.14
C LYS A 128 -18.90 -1.76 5.17
N ASN A 129 -18.04 -2.77 5.16
CA ASN A 129 -18.13 -3.87 4.20
C ASN A 129 -19.06 -5.01 4.68
N ASP A 130 -19.56 -4.93 5.92
CA ASP A 130 -20.56 -5.84 6.52
C ASP A 130 -22.01 -5.34 6.38
N SER A 131 -22.27 -4.24 5.64
CA SER A 131 -23.64 -3.87 5.28
C SER A 131 -24.16 -4.86 4.24
N TRP A 132 -24.97 -5.82 4.68
CA TRP A 132 -25.81 -6.64 3.81
C TRP A 132 -26.92 -5.74 3.24
N ASP A 133 -26.59 -4.98 2.20
CA ASP A 133 -27.60 -4.29 1.40
C ASP A 133 -28.22 -5.33 0.45
N CYS A 134 -29.27 -5.97 0.94
CA CYS A 134 -30.21 -6.73 0.14
C CYS A 134 -31.04 -5.72 -0.69
N GLU A 135 -30.62 -5.41 -1.92
CA GLU A 135 -31.53 -4.86 -2.95
C GLU A 135 -32.04 -5.95 -3.88
#